data_AF-A0A533WU09-F1
#
_entry.id   AF-A0A533WU09-F1
#
_cell.length_a   1.000
_cell.length_b   1.000
_cell.length_c   1.000
_cell.angle_alpha   90.00
_cell.angle_beta   90.00
_cell.angle_gamma   90.00
#
_symmetry.space_group_name_H-M   'P 1'
#
loop_
_entity.id
_entity.type
_entity.pdbx_description
1 polymer ?
#
loop_
_entity_poly.entity_id
_entity_poly.type
_entity_poly.pdbx_seq_one_letter_code
_entity_poly.pdbx_strand_id
1 'polypeptide(L)'
;MAKTSDSVDKGTKFTAKDVKAAIRDLEATIGRATVDSLIYDLELYDLRLKNDRAEYGLAEIKIAIEKIFGDSAPLLLERIIKALNQTTA
;
A
#
# COMPACT_ATOMS: atom_id res chain seq x y z
N MET A 1 26.51 -15.20 -1.10
CA MET A 1 25.90 -13.90 -0.70
C MET A 1 24.54 -13.85 -1.37
N ALA A 2 23.46 -13.90 -0.59
CA ALA A 2 22.10 -14.06 -1.09
C ALA A 2 21.67 -12.85 -1.92
N LYS A 3 21.22 -13.11 -3.15
CA LYS A 3 20.43 -12.18 -3.96
C LYS A 3 19.00 -12.24 -3.44
N THR A 4 18.57 -11.26 -2.65
CA THR A 4 17.15 -10.99 -2.47
C THR A 4 16.90 -9.63 -3.07
N SER A 5 16.69 -9.62 -4.38
CA SER A 5 16.11 -8.49 -5.06
C SER A 5 14.66 -8.46 -4.56
N ASP A 6 14.33 -7.54 -3.65
CA ASP A 6 12.98 -7.29 -3.12
C ASP A 6 12.05 -6.72 -4.20
N SER A 7 12.01 -7.40 -5.34
CA SER A 7 11.17 -7.08 -6.47
C SER A 7 9.84 -7.76 -6.21
N VAL A 8 8.80 -6.98 -5.90
CA VAL A 8 7.42 -7.48 -5.94
C VAL A 8 7.21 -8.08 -7.32
N ASP A 9 6.87 -9.37 -7.37
CA ASP A 9 6.57 -9.99 -8.65
C ASP A 9 5.38 -9.25 -9.29
N LYS A 10 5.46 -8.93 -10.58
CA LYS A 10 4.43 -8.12 -11.25
C LYS A 10 3.06 -8.81 -11.25
N GLY A 11 3.03 -10.13 -11.00
CA GLY A 11 1.82 -10.93 -10.86
C GLY A 11 1.25 -11.02 -9.43
N THR A 12 1.97 -10.54 -8.40
CA THR A 12 1.49 -10.64 -7.01
C THR A 12 0.25 -9.77 -6.80
N LYS A 13 -0.77 -10.39 -6.22
CA LYS A 13 -2.00 -9.74 -5.77
C LYS A 13 -1.97 -9.59 -4.26
N PHE A 14 -2.41 -8.43 -3.78
CA PHE A 14 -2.55 -8.11 -2.37
C PHE A 14 -4.02 -7.91 -2.06
N THR A 15 -4.48 -8.51 -0.96
CA THR A 15 -5.85 -8.27 -0.52
C THR A 15 -5.97 -6.87 0.08
N ALA A 16 -7.18 -6.31 0.09
CA ALA A 16 -7.49 -5.07 0.81
C ALA A 16 -7.04 -5.13 2.28
N LYS A 17 -7.13 -6.31 2.89
CA LYS A 17 -6.62 -6.55 4.25
C LYS A 17 -5.12 -6.33 4.33
N ASP A 18 -4.35 -6.88 3.40
CA ASP A 18 -2.88 -6.73 3.35
C ASP A 18 -2.50 -5.27 3.13
N VAL A 19 -3.18 -4.58 2.21
CA VAL A 19 -2.96 -3.15 1.94
C VAL A 19 -3.25 -2.30 3.18
N LYS A 20 -4.35 -2.55 3.89
CA LYS A 20 -4.65 -1.85 5.15
C LYS A 20 -3.64 -2.15 6.24
N ALA A 21 -3.18 -3.38 6.37
CA ALA A 21 -2.15 -3.75 7.34
C ALA A 21 -0.86 -2.98 7.04
N ALA A 22 -0.39 -3.01 5.80
CA ALA A 22 0.80 -2.30 5.36
C ALA A 22 0.73 -0.78 5.59
N ILE A 23 -0.43 -0.17 5.37
CA ILE A 23 -0.64 1.26 5.66
C ILE A 23 -0.64 1.53 7.18
N ARG A 24 -1.25 0.66 7.97
CA ARG A 24 -1.28 0.78 9.45
C ARG A 24 0.10 0.61 10.09
N ASP A 25 0.98 -0.19 9.49
CA ASP A 25 2.37 -0.30 9.97
C ASP A 25 3.14 1.02 9.89
N LEU A 26 2.66 1.98 9.08
CA LEU A 26 3.23 3.32 9.00
C LEU A 26 2.77 4.25 10.13
N GLU A 27 1.83 3.83 10.98
CA GLU A 27 1.25 4.67 12.06
C GLU A 27 2.33 5.32 12.93
N ALA A 28 3.37 4.57 13.30
CA ALA A 28 4.47 5.08 14.12
C ALA A 28 5.31 6.17 13.41
N THR A 29 5.27 6.22 12.07
CA THR A 29 6.02 7.20 11.27
C THR A 29 5.20 8.43 10.93
N ILE A 30 3.96 8.24 10.46
CA ILE A 30 3.14 9.33 9.90
C ILE A 30 1.96 9.74 10.81
N GLY A 31 1.76 9.03 11.92
CA GLY A 31 0.69 9.25 12.87
C GLY A 31 -0.64 8.60 12.45
N ARG A 32 -1.42 8.22 13.47
CA ARG A 32 -2.71 7.53 13.32
C ARG A 32 -3.71 8.30 12.46
N ALA A 33 -3.85 9.61 12.69
CA ALA A 33 -4.78 10.44 11.94
C ALA A 33 -4.47 10.42 10.43
N THR A 34 -3.19 10.49 10.06
CA THR A 34 -2.74 10.43 8.66
C THR A 34 -3.02 9.05 8.05
N VAL A 35 -2.78 7.97 8.80
CA VAL A 35 -3.11 6.60 8.37
C VAL A 35 -4.61 6.44 8.11
N ASP A 36 -5.45 6.93 9.03
CA ASP A 36 -6.90 6.83 8.90
C ASP A 36 -7.43 7.65 7.71
N SER A 37 -6.91 8.88 7.52
CA SER A 37 -7.18 9.70 6.34
C SER A 37 -6.75 9.00 5.05
N LEU A 38 -5.56 8.40 5.02
CA LEU A 38 -5.05 7.69 3.84
C LEU A 38 -5.94 6.50 3.46
N ILE A 39 -6.37 5.70 4.42
CA ILE A 39 -7.28 4.57 4.16
C ILE A 39 -8.63 5.08 3.62
N TYR A 40 -9.14 6.17 4.20
CA TYR A 40 -10.37 6.80 3.75
C TYR A 40 -10.26 7.35 2.32
N ASP A 41 -9.18 8.05 2.00
CA ASP A 41 -8.96 8.61 0.67
C ASP A 41 -8.80 7.49 -0.37
N LEU A 42 -8.05 6.42 -0.06
CA LEU A 42 -7.93 5.27 -0.95
C LEU A 42 -9.27 4.58 -1.24
N GLU A 43 -10.17 4.53 -0.25
CA GLU A 43 -11.54 4.04 -0.44
C GLU A 43 -12.35 4.91 -1.43
N LEU A 44 -12.14 6.22 -1.41
CA LEU A 44 -12.77 7.16 -2.34
C LEU A 44 -12.19 7.09 -3.75
N TYR A 45 -10.88 6.82 -3.89
CA TYR A 45 -10.15 6.84 -5.15
C TYR A 45 -9.94 5.44 -5.77
N ASP A 46 -10.98 4.60 -5.72
CA ASP A 46 -11.13 3.28 -6.36
C ASP A 46 -10.41 2.09 -5.72
N LEU A 47 -9.65 2.26 -4.64
CA LEU A 47 -9.16 1.13 -3.84
C LEU A 47 -10.19 0.81 -2.75
N ARG A 48 -11.20 -0.01 -3.09
CA ARG A 48 -12.28 -0.47 -2.18
C ARG A 48 -11.79 -1.34 -1.01
N LEU A 49 -11.01 -0.74 -0.11
CA LEU A 49 -10.42 -1.34 1.08
C LEU A 49 -11.43 -1.83 2.14
N LYS A 50 -12.72 -1.44 2.06
CA LYS A 50 -13.78 -1.96 2.93
C LYS A 50 -14.04 -3.45 2.74
N ASN A 51 -13.83 -3.99 1.54
CA ASN A 51 -13.94 -5.42 1.30
C ASN A 51 -12.57 -6.09 1.45
N ASP A 52 -12.30 -6.68 2.61
CA ASP A 52 -11.02 -7.32 2.96
C ASP A 52 -10.51 -8.34 1.94
N ARG A 53 -11.38 -8.93 1.12
CA ARG A 53 -11.02 -9.95 0.12
C ARG A 53 -10.80 -9.39 -1.29
N ALA A 54 -11.04 -8.11 -1.52
CA ALA A 54 -10.74 -7.49 -2.81
C ALA A 54 -9.23 -7.55 -3.05
N GLU A 55 -8.82 -7.91 -4.27
CA GLU A 55 -7.42 -8.10 -4.63
C GLU A 55 -6.94 -7.01 -5.58
N TYR A 56 -5.74 -6.49 -5.32
CA TYR A 56 -5.12 -5.42 -6.09
C TYR A 56 -3.72 -5.82 -6.52
N GLY A 57 -3.38 -5.53 -7.76
CA GLY A 57 -2.00 -5.57 -8.23
C GLY A 57 -1.23 -4.35 -7.77
N LEU A 58 0.09 -4.45 -7.74
CA LEU A 58 0.96 -3.34 -7.35
C LEU A 58 0.73 -2.08 -8.21
N ALA A 59 0.45 -2.23 -9.51
CA ALA A 59 0.18 -1.10 -10.39
C ALA A 59 -1.08 -0.32 -9.98
N GLU A 60 -2.13 -1.02 -9.54
CA GLU A 60 -3.40 -0.40 -9.11
C GLU A 60 -3.19 0.41 -7.82
N ILE A 61 -2.42 -0.15 -6.88
CA ILE A 61 -2.03 0.52 -5.63
C ILE A 61 -1.20 1.78 -5.91
N LYS A 62 -0.21 1.68 -6.81
CA LYS A 62 0.62 2.83 -7.23
C LYS A 62 -0.22 3.97 -7.79
N ILE A 63 -1.09 3.67 -8.75
CA ILE A 63 -1.95 4.66 -9.40
C ILE A 63 -2.85 5.35 -8.39
N ALA A 64 -3.45 4.61 -7.44
CA ALA A 64 -4.32 5.22 -6.43
C ALA A 64 -3.57 6.18 -5.49
N ILE A 65 -2.35 5.81 -5.06
CA ILE A 65 -1.53 6.68 -4.22
C ILE A 65 -1.07 7.91 -5.01
N GLU A 66 -0.63 7.74 -6.25
CA GLU A 66 -0.23 8.84 -7.14
C GLU A 66 -1.40 9.81 -7.43
N LYS A 67 -2.64 9.32 -7.52
CA LYS A 67 -3.83 10.18 -7.66
C LYS A 67 -4.05 11.09 -6.45
N ILE A 68 -3.75 10.62 -5.24
CA ILE A 68 -3.97 11.39 -4.00
C ILE A 68 -2.82 12.37 -3.74
N PHE A 69 -1.58 11.92 -3.92
CA PHE A 69 -0.39 12.68 -3.49
C PHE A 69 0.42 13.31 -4.64
N GLY A 70 0.12 12.96 -5.90
CA GLY A 70 0.86 13.44 -7.06
C GLY A 70 2.36 13.24 -6.90
N ASP A 71 3.13 14.30 -7.13
CA ASP A 71 4.59 14.30 -7.04
C ASP A 71 5.14 14.01 -5.62
N SER A 72 4.30 14.08 -4.59
CA SER A 72 4.69 13.75 -3.21
C SER A 72 4.56 12.26 -2.88
N ALA A 73 3.99 11.46 -3.77
CA ALA A 73 3.78 10.02 -3.59
C ALA A 73 5.04 9.15 -3.37
N PRO A 74 6.22 9.41 -3.97
CA PRO A 74 7.29 8.42 -4.06
C PRO A 74 7.76 7.82 -2.73
N LEU A 75 7.96 8.66 -1.71
CA LEU A 75 8.46 8.20 -0.40
C LEU A 75 7.41 7.36 0.35
N LEU A 76 6.14 7.76 0.29
CA LEU A 76 5.04 7.01 0.89
C LEU A 76 4.85 5.66 0.18
N LEU A 77 4.92 5.69 -1.16
CA LEU A 77 4.78 4.51 -1.98
C LEU A 77 5.88 3.47 -1.72
N GLU A 78 7.14 3.90 -1.60
CA GLU A 78 8.26 3.02 -1.24
C GLU A 78 8.02 2.31 0.10
N ARG A 79 7.54 3.04 1.11
CA ARG A 79 7.25 2.50 2.45
C ARG A 79 6.11 1.49 2.44
N ILE A 80 5.03 1.78 1.72
CA ILE A 80 3.88 0.87 1.57
C ILE A 80 4.32 -0.42 0.86
N ILE A 81 5.10 -0.32 -0.21
CA ILE A 81 5.62 -1.49 -0.94
C ILE A 81 6.50 -2.35 -0.04
N LYS A 82 7.36 -1.72 0.76
CA LYS A 82 8.20 -2.44 1.72
C LYS A 82 7.37 -3.17 2.77
N ALA A 83 6.33 -2.55 3.32
CA ALA A 83 5.45 -3.18 4.30
C ALA A 83 4.63 -4.33 3.69
N LEU A 84 4.17 -4.17 2.44
CA LEU A 84 3.49 -5.25 1.70
C LEU A 84 4.37 -6.49 1.52
N ASN A 85 5.65 -6.30 1.17
CA ASN A 85 6.61 -7.40 1.03
C ASN A 85 6.85 -8.15 2.34
N GLN A 86 6.81 -7.44 3.47
CA GLN A 86 6.97 -8.03 4.80
C GLN A 86 5.72 -8.81 5.25
N THR A 87 4.55 -8.46 4.71
CA THR A 87 3.27 -9.12 5.05
C THR A 87 3.09 -10.43 4.27
N THR A 88 3.70 -10.55 3.07
CA THR A 88 3.58 -11.72 2.19
C THR A 88 4.73 -12.73 2.26
N ALA A 89 5.76 -12.45 3.06
CA ALA A 89 6.90 -13.34 3.30
C ALA A 89 6.63 -14.28 4.49
#